data_AF-A0A521S8E1-F1
#
_entry.id   AF-A0A521S8E1-F1
#
_cell.length_a   1.000
_cell.length_b   1.000
_cell.length_c   1.000
_cell.angle_alpha   90.00
_cell.angle_beta   90.00
_cell.angle_gamma   90.00
#
_symmetry.space_group_name_H-M   'P 1'
#
loop_
_entity.id
_entity.type
_entity.pdbx_description
1 polymer ?
#
loop_
_entity_poly.entity_id
_entity_poly.type
_entity_poly.pdbx_seq_one_letter_code
_entity_poly.pdbx_strand_id
1 'polypeptide(L)'
;MDWQKVLSDWQREEEEAWRPLYTECGFGSWLEWRKSYIDDLQLERRVWTETVIENPHDVVPAYAIGGYKGWKPYRPAGKDVATFADVAAPAAPGEVAFDGTPRLDVRTNRKVASLVGALHDFHIIVLRCGDLNVVLEGTHRCAATAVEAADGNRSRFRLTVRTAAFDSSERALLEEFCRERAAVIKK
;
A
#
# COMPACT_ATOMS: atom_id res chain seq x y z
N MET A 1 -17.65 11.28 1.97
CA MET A 1 -16.60 12.14 1.39
C MET A 1 -16.75 12.09 -0.13
N ASP A 2 -16.48 13.18 -0.85
CA ASP A 2 -16.57 13.21 -2.31
C ASP A 2 -15.28 12.70 -2.98
N TRP A 3 -15.40 11.99 -4.09
CA TRP A 3 -14.28 11.46 -4.87
C TRP A 3 -13.34 12.57 -5.34
N GLN A 4 -13.85 13.72 -5.78
CA GLN A 4 -13.00 14.82 -6.25
C GLN A 4 -12.08 15.33 -5.14
N LYS A 5 -12.56 15.34 -3.89
CA LYS A 5 -11.72 15.68 -2.74
C LYS A 5 -10.60 14.64 -2.55
N VAL A 6 -10.92 13.35 -2.60
CA VAL A 6 -9.92 12.27 -2.46
C VAL A 6 -8.86 12.37 -3.56
N LEU A 7 -9.28 12.53 -4.80
CA LEU A 7 -8.39 12.63 -5.96
C LEU A 7 -7.49 13.86 -5.86
N SER A 8 -8.05 15.03 -5.51
CA SER A 8 -7.29 16.28 -5.36
C SER A 8 -6.27 16.20 -4.22
N ASP A 9 -6.65 15.62 -3.08
CA ASP A 9 -5.74 15.42 -1.96
C ASP A 9 -4.62 14.45 -2.34
N TRP A 10 -4.96 13.32 -2.95
CA TRP A 10 -4.00 12.32 -3.39
C TRP A 10 -2.99 12.88 -4.41
N GLN A 11 -3.48 13.64 -5.40
CA GLN A 11 -2.61 14.28 -6.39
C GLN A 11 -1.64 15.28 -5.72
N ARG A 12 -2.14 16.14 -4.82
CA ARG A 12 -1.33 17.13 -4.12
C ARG A 12 -0.23 16.48 -3.29
N GLU A 13 -0.51 15.33 -2.69
CA GLU A 13 0.42 14.59 -1.83
C GLU A 13 1.51 13.85 -2.62
N GLU A 14 1.23 13.47 -3.87
CA GLU A 14 2.11 12.59 -4.64
C GLU A 14 2.80 13.24 -5.84
N GLU A 15 2.15 14.19 -6.52
CA GLU A 15 2.53 14.58 -7.88
C GLU A 15 4.01 14.97 -7.98
N GLU A 16 4.48 15.83 -7.07
CA GLU A 16 5.87 16.27 -7.07
C GLU A 16 6.84 15.13 -6.76
N ALA A 17 6.56 14.34 -5.72
CA ALA A 17 7.43 13.26 -5.28
C ALA A 17 7.57 12.14 -6.31
N TRP A 18 6.54 11.91 -7.13
CA TRP A 18 6.52 10.83 -8.12
C TRP A 18 6.71 11.30 -9.56
N ARG A 19 6.83 12.62 -9.81
CA ARG A 19 7.10 13.20 -11.14
C ARG A 19 8.24 12.51 -11.88
N PRO A 20 9.42 12.27 -11.26
CA PRO A 20 10.51 11.59 -11.94
C PRO A 20 10.10 10.19 -12.43
N LEU A 21 9.44 9.41 -11.57
CA LEU A 21 9.09 8.03 -11.86
C LEU A 21 8.01 7.91 -12.95
N TYR A 22 6.92 8.67 -12.84
CA TYR A 22 5.86 8.54 -13.85
C TYR A 22 6.29 9.11 -15.20
N THR A 23 7.19 10.10 -15.22
CA THR A 23 7.76 10.63 -16.47
C THR A 23 8.69 9.59 -17.11
N GLU A 24 9.54 8.93 -16.31
CA GLU A 24 10.39 7.81 -16.76
C GLU A 24 9.55 6.64 -17.31
N CYS A 25 8.39 6.38 -16.72
CA CYS A 25 7.46 5.35 -17.20
C CYS A 25 6.61 5.78 -18.41
N GLY A 26 6.82 6.98 -18.97
CA GLY A 26 6.17 7.46 -20.20
C GLY A 26 4.79 8.10 -20.02
N PHE A 27 4.45 8.56 -18.82
CA PHE A 27 3.18 9.26 -18.55
C PHE A 27 3.37 10.78 -18.60
N GLY A 28 2.42 11.49 -19.22
CA GLY A 28 2.44 12.95 -19.33
C GLY A 28 1.96 13.67 -18.07
N SER A 29 1.25 12.97 -17.19
CA SER A 29 0.78 13.53 -15.91
C SER A 29 0.64 12.47 -14.83
N TRP A 30 0.57 12.91 -13.58
CA TRP A 30 0.25 12.04 -12.45
C TRP A 30 -1.10 11.34 -12.63
N LEU A 31 -2.11 12.07 -13.14
CA LEU A 31 -3.43 11.51 -13.37
C LEU A 31 -3.39 10.41 -14.43
N GLU A 32 -2.67 10.59 -15.54
CA GLU A 32 -2.49 9.54 -16.54
C GLU A 32 -1.86 8.27 -15.95
N TRP A 33 -0.88 8.44 -15.06
CA TRP A 33 -0.24 7.31 -14.39
C TRP A 33 -1.18 6.59 -13.42
N ARG A 34 -1.97 7.36 -12.65
CA ARG A 34 -2.94 6.80 -11.69
C ARG A 34 -4.23 6.31 -12.33
N LYS A 35 -4.51 6.71 -13.56
CA LYS A 35 -5.73 6.35 -14.29
C LYS A 35 -5.96 4.84 -14.36
N SER A 36 -4.90 4.05 -14.49
CA SER A 36 -5.01 2.57 -14.46
C SER A 36 -5.74 2.07 -13.21
N TYR A 37 -5.32 2.49 -12.02
CA TYR A 37 -6.00 2.09 -10.78
C TYR A 37 -7.42 2.65 -10.70
N ILE A 38 -7.59 3.90 -11.10
CA ILE A 38 -8.87 4.61 -11.00
C ILE A 38 -9.91 3.88 -11.85
N ASP A 39 -9.58 3.60 -13.12
CA ASP A 39 -10.48 2.98 -14.09
C ASP A 39 -10.71 1.49 -13.76
N ASP A 40 -9.65 0.71 -13.47
CA ASP A 40 -9.76 -0.74 -13.21
C ASP A 40 -10.58 -1.04 -11.93
N LEU A 41 -10.42 -0.20 -10.90
CA LEU A 41 -11.11 -0.36 -9.63
C LEU A 41 -12.39 0.48 -9.54
N GLN A 42 -12.69 1.26 -10.59
CA GLN A 42 -13.81 2.21 -10.65
C GLN A 42 -13.89 3.14 -9.43
N LEU A 43 -12.74 3.69 -9.02
CA LEU A 43 -12.59 4.44 -7.76
C LEU A 43 -13.53 5.66 -7.68
N GLU A 44 -13.88 6.23 -8.83
CA GLU A 44 -14.82 7.34 -8.94
C GLU A 44 -16.27 6.98 -8.60
N ARG A 45 -16.61 5.69 -8.64
CA ARG A 45 -17.96 5.17 -8.36
C ARG A 45 -18.12 4.66 -6.94
N ARG A 46 -17.03 4.60 -6.17
CA ARG A 46 -17.02 4.01 -4.82
C ARG A 46 -17.56 4.97 -3.79
N VAL A 47 -18.11 4.41 -2.72
CA VAL A 47 -18.45 5.18 -1.52
C VAL A 47 -17.19 5.39 -0.70
N TRP A 48 -16.88 6.66 -0.44
CA TRP A 48 -15.67 7.08 0.27
C TRP A 48 -15.96 7.52 1.70
N THR A 49 -15.23 6.93 2.64
CA THR A 49 -15.24 7.29 4.05
C THR A 49 -13.84 7.72 4.51
N GLU A 50 -13.78 8.55 5.54
CA GLU A 50 -12.54 8.96 6.19
C GLU A 50 -12.62 8.58 7.67
N THR A 51 -11.55 8.01 8.22
CA THR A 51 -11.47 7.61 9.62
C THR A 51 -10.09 7.92 10.16
N VAL A 52 -10.01 8.37 11.41
CA VAL A 52 -8.74 8.58 12.11
C VAL A 52 -8.50 7.42 13.06
N ILE A 53 -7.31 6.83 12.99
CA ILE A 53 -6.83 5.77 13.86
C ILE A 53 -5.77 6.36 14.78
N GLU A 54 -6.04 6.31 16.09
CA GLU A 54 -5.16 6.86 17.12
C GLU A 54 -3.97 5.95 17.45
N ASN A 55 -4.11 4.64 17.26
CA ASN A 55 -3.05 3.64 17.48
C ASN A 55 -2.82 2.78 16.23
N PRO A 56 -2.09 3.30 15.22
CA PRO A 56 -1.96 2.63 13.93
C PRO A 56 -1.24 1.27 14.02
N HIS A 57 -0.33 1.10 14.99
CA HIS A 57 0.38 -0.16 15.25
C HIS A 57 -0.53 -1.34 15.57
N ASP A 58 -1.75 -1.09 16.05
CA ASP A 58 -2.70 -2.17 16.41
C ASP A 58 -3.44 -2.73 15.19
N VAL A 59 -3.48 -2.00 14.08
CA VAL A 59 -4.37 -2.31 12.94
C VAL A 59 -3.65 -2.42 11.60
N VAL A 60 -2.68 -1.54 11.35
CA VAL A 60 -1.92 -1.52 10.08
C VAL A 60 -1.21 -2.84 9.79
N PRO A 61 -0.64 -3.58 10.77
CA PRO A 61 -0.02 -4.88 10.47
C PRO A 61 -0.97 -5.87 9.80
N ALA A 62 -2.28 -5.81 10.08
CA ALA A 62 -3.27 -6.70 9.49
C ALA A 62 -3.72 -6.28 8.08
N TYR A 63 -3.34 -5.08 7.60
CA TYR A 63 -3.71 -4.63 6.26
C TYR A 63 -2.89 -5.35 5.20
N ALA A 64 -3.55 -5.66 4.09
CA ALA A 64 -2.94 -6.26 2.91
C ALA A 64 -2.20 -5.23 2.06
N ILE A 65 -1.16 -5.70 1.38
CA ILE A 65 -0.34 -4.90 0.48
C ILE A 65 -0.78 -5.14 -0.96
N GLY A 66 -1.03 -4.07 -1.73
CA GLY A 66 -1.28 -4.19 -3.16
C GLY A 66 -0.12 -4.88 -3.91
N GLY A 67 -0.41 -5.52 -5.05
CA GLY A 67 0.49 -6.37 -5.84
C GLY A 67 1.62 -5.67 -6.60
N TYR A 68 2.07 -4.52 -6.10
CA TYR A 68 3.13 -3.71 -6.68
C TYR A 68 4.43 -4.51 -6.87
N LYS A 69 5.02 -4.41 -8.07
CA LYS A 69 6.30 -5.07 -8.41
C LYS A 69 7.40 -4.85 -7.36
N GLY A 70 7.55 -3.62 -6.86
CA GLY A 70 8.57 -3.28 -5.87
C GLY A 70 8.41 -3.94 -4.51
N TRP A 71 7.22 -4.49 -4.19
CA TRP A 71 6.93 -5.16 -2.93
C TRP A 71 7.05 -6.69 -3.00
N LYS A 72 7.07 -7.28 -4.21
CA LYS A 72 7.14 -8.73 -4.40
C LYS A 72 8.35 -9.41 -3.73
N PRO A 73 9.57 -8.85 -3.76
CA PRO A 73 10.74 -9.45 -3.09
C PRO A 73 10.64 -9.55 -1.56
N TYR A 74 9.74 -8.80 -0.93
CA TYR A 74 9.60 -8.75 0.53
C TYR A 74 8.49 -9.68 1.07
N ARG A 75 7.62 -10.17 0.17
CA ARG A 75 6.48 -11.02 0.50
C ARG A 75 6.89 -12.49 0.54
N PRO A 76 6.40 -13.30 1.50
CA PRO A 76 6.61 -14.74 1.46
C PRO A 76 6.02 -15.37 0.18
N ALA A 77 6.67 -16.41 -0.35
CA ALA A 77 6.12 -17.22 -1.43
C ALA A 77 4.76 -17.85 -1.04
N GLY A 78 3.86 -18.01 -2.02
CA GLY A 78 2.53 -18.60 -1.82
C GLY A 78 1.53 -17.73 -1.05
N LYS A 79 1.91 -16.51 -0.64
CA LYS A 79 1.01 -15.54 0.00
C LYS A 79 0.43 -14.58 -1.03
N ASP A 80 -0.67 -15.00 -1.64
CA ASP A 80 -1.42 -14.22 -2.63
C ASP A 80 -1.90 -12.87 -2.08
N VAL A 81 -2.35 -12.87 -0.82
CA VAL A 81 -2.74 -11.68 -0.06
C VAL A 81 -1.79 -11.55 1.13
N ALA A 82 -0.65 -10.90 0.91
CA ALA A 82 0.33 -10.65 1.96
C ALA A 82 -0.06 -9.40 2.77
N THR A 83 0.07 -9.49 4.09
CA THR A 83 -0.13 -8.38 5.02
C THR A 83 1.18 -7.64 5.31
N PHE A 84 1.09 -6.46 5.91
CA PHE A 84 2.28 -5.77 6.41
C PHE A 84 2.96 -6.54 7.56
N ALA A 85 2.21 -7.30 8.36
CA ALA A 85 2.76 -8.22 9.35
C ALA A 85 3.58 -9.33 8.69
N ASP A 86 3.07 -9.95 7.61
CA ASP A 86 3.82 -10.97 6.85
C ASP A 86 5.15 -10.40 6.37
N VAL A 87 5.15 -9.17 5.83
CA VAL A 87 6.36 -8.50 5.31
C VAL A 87 7.33 -8.04 6.40
N ALA A 88 6.83 -7.59 7.55
CA ALA A 88 7.64 -7.15 8.68
C ALA A 88 8.31 -8.31 9.43
N ALA A 89 7.76 -9.52 9.33
CA ALA A 89 8.37 -10.72 9.89
C ALA A 89 9.76 -10.96 9.26
N PRO A 90 10.80 -11.24 10.06
CA PRO A 90 12.12 -11.56 9.53
C PRO A 90 12.05 -12.74 8.55
N ALA A 91 12.77 -12.62 7.43
CA ALA A 91 12.90 -13.72 6.48
C ALA A 91 13.72 -14.86 7.11
N ALA A 92 13.21 -16.09 7.01
CA ALA A 92 13.98 -17.26 7.43
C ALA A 92 15.16 -17.50 6.46
N PRO A 93 16.28 -18.10 6.93
CA PRO A 93 17.38 -18.46 6.04
C PRO A 93 16.89 -19.32 4.86
N GLY A 94 17.17 -18.88 3.63
CA GLY A 94 16.76 -19.57 2.41
C GLY A 94 15.29 -19.40 2.01
N GLU A 95 14.53 -18.56 2.72
CA GLU A 95 13.15 -18.27 2.36
C GLU A 95 13.06 -17.59 0.98
N VAL A 96 12.06 -18.02 0.20
CA VAL A 96 11.80 -17.53 -1.14
C VAL A 96 10.67 -16.50 -1.12
N ALA A 97 10.84 -15.44 -1.88
CA ALA A 97 9.87 -14.37 -2.06
C ALA A 97 8.73 -14.76 -3.02
N PHE A 98 7.69 -13.95 -3.06
CA PHE A 98 6.56 -14.11 -3.97
C PHE A 98 6.94 -14.11 -5.45
N ASP A 99 8.02 -13.42 -5.85
CA ASP A 99 8.53 -13.42 -7.22
C ASP A 99 9.57 -14.51 -7.52
N GLY A 100 9.80 -15.44 -6.57
CA GLY A 100 10.76 -16.54 -6.72
C GLY A 100 12.21 -16.16 -6.41
N THR A 101 12.50 -14.90 -6.05
CA THR A 101 13.83 -14.47 -5.61
C THR A 101 14.07 -14.78 -4.12
N PRO A 102 15.30 -14.70 -3.59
CA PRO A 102 15.53 -14.74 -2.14
C PRO A 102 14.74 -13.65 -1.43
N ARG A 103 14.03 -14.00 -0.35
CA ARG A 103 13.21 -13.04 0.39
C ARG A 103 14.07 -11.97 1.04
N LEU A 104 13.77 -10.71 0.71
CA LEU A 104 14.44 -9.55 1.27
C LEU A 104 13.80 -9.15 2.61
N ASP A 105 14.62 -8.68 3.55
CA ASP A 105 14.13 -8.03 4.76
C ASP A 105 13.66 -6.62 4.42
N VAL A 106 12.41 -6.31 4.75
CA VAL A 106 11.81 -4.99 4.53
C VAL A 106 12.57 -3.88 5.23
N ARG A 107 13.28 -4.19 6.32
CA ARG A 107 14.16 -3.24 7.03
C ARG A 107 15.34 -2.76 6.18
N THR A 108 15.70 -3.46 5.10
CA THR A 108 16.73 -3.02 4.15
C THR A 108 16.20 -2.08 3.08
N ASN A 109 14.88 -1.93 2.94
CA ASN A 109 14.30 -0.96 2.03
C ASN A 109 14.58 0.44 2.56
N ARG A 110 15.40 1.23 1.84
CA ARG A 110 15.84 2.57 2.28
C ARG A 110 14.69 3.50 2.67
N LYS A 111 13.56 3.46 1.95
CA LYS A 111 12.39 4.29 2.24
C LYS A 111 11.66 3.85 3.51
N VAL A 112 11.63 2.55 3.79
CA VAL A 112 11.05 2.03 5.04
C VAL A 112 11.98 2.31 6.21
N ALA A 113 13.26 1.98 6.06
CA ALA A 113 14.28 2.18 7.09
C ALA A 113 14.35 3.63 7.57
N SER A 114 14.23 4.61 6.67
CA SER A 114 14.24 6.03 7.03
C SER A 114 13.00 6.50 7.80
N LEU A 115 11.91 5.72 7.78
CA LEU A 115 10.65 6.07 8.44
C LEU A 115 10.50 5.42 9.82
N VAL A 116 11.15 4.29 10.06
CA VAL A 116 11.11 3.59 11.36
C VAL A 116 11.69 4.50 12.45
N GLY A 117 10.89 4.77 13.49
CA GLY A 117 11.21 5.70 14.58
C GLY A 117 10.99 7.18 14.25
N ALA A 118 10.57 7.50 13.03
CA ALA A 118 10.40 8.86 12.52
C ALA A 118 9.00 9.09 11.88
N LEU A 119 8.03 8.25 12.23
CA LEU A 119 6.65 8.41 11.75
C LEU A 119 5.98 9.64 12.39
N HIS A 120 5.28 10.41 11.55
CA HIS A 120 4.44 11.53 11.93
C HIS A 120 3.02 11.28 11.43
N ASP A 121 2.05 12.14 11.77
CA ASP A 121 0.68 12.01 11.27
C ASP A 121 0.68 11.88 9.72
N PHE A 122 0.02 10.85 9.21
CA PHE A 122 -0.06 10.60 7.76
C PHE A 122 -1.43 10.08 7.34
N HIS A 123 -1.70 10.18 6.03
CA HIS A 123 -2.87 9.60 5.40
C HIS A 123 -2.50 8.35 4.58
N ILE A 124 -3.48 7.48 4.37
CA ILE A 124 -3.41 6.37 3.41
C ILE A 124 -4.72 6.22 2.66
N ILE A 125 -4.65 5.52 1.52
CA ILE A 125 -5.82 5.11 0.75
C ILE A 125 -5.97 3.59 0.87
N VAL A 126 -7.17 3.13 1.25
CA VAL A 126 -7.50 1.72 1.48
C VAL A 126 -8.70 1.29 0.64
N LEU A 127 -8.60 0.11 0.05
CA LEU A 127 -9.71 -0.60 -0.58
C LEU A 127 -10.25 -1.60 0.45
N ARG A 128 -11.54 -1.55 0.76
CA ARG A 128 -12.14 -2.41 1.79
C ARG A 128 -13.25 -3.28 1.23
N CYS A 129 -13.15 -4.59 1.47
CA CYS A 129 -14.20 -5.57 1.22
C CYS A 129 -14.36 -6.47 2.44
N GLY A 130 -15.41 -6.26 3.24
CA GLY A 130 -15.61 -6.98 4.50
C GLY A 130 -14.45 -6.75 5.49
N ASP A 131 -13.72 -7.83 5.79
CA ASP A 131 -12.54 -7.89 6.65
C ASP A 131 -11.22 -7.59 5.91
N LEU A 132 -11.22 -7.68 4.58
CA LEU A 132 -10.06 -7.39 3.75
C LEU A 132 -9.87 -5.88 3.59
N ASN A 133 -8.71 -5.38 4.02
CA ASN A 133 -8.29 -3.98 3.86
C ASN A 133 -6.98 -3.96 3.06
N VAL A 134 -7.01 -3.49 1.82
CA VAL A 134 -5.84 -3.44 0.94
C VAL A 134 -5.34 -2.01 0.83
N VAL A 135 -4.07 -1.77 1.14
CA VAL A 135 -3.46 -0.45 1.02
C VAL A 135 -3.09 -0.15 -0.43
N LEU A 136 -3.76 0.85 -1.00
CA LEU A 136 -3.48 1.41 -2.32
C LEU A 136 -2.33 2.43 -2.22
N GLU A 137 -2.38 3.35 -1.27
CA GLU A 137 -1.38 4.41 -1.09
C GLU A 137 -0.81 4.39 0.33
N GLY A 138 0.48 4.72 0.47
CA GLY A 138 1.13 4.84 1.78
C GLY A 138 1.82 3.56 2.24
N THR A 139 2.08 2.64 1.31
CA THR A 139 2.67 1.31 1.58
C THR A 139 3.99 1.37 2.36
N HIS A 140 4.89 2.33 2.09
CA HIS A 140 6.14 2.46 2.86
C HIS A 140 5.90 2.87 4.32
N ARG A 141 4.97 3.79 4.57
CA ARG A 141 4.58 4.24 5.92
C ARG A 141 3.89 3.12 6.68
N CYS A 142 3.05 2.33 5.99
CA CYS A 142 2.42 1.14 6.57
C CYS A 142 3.45 0.05 6.91
N ALA A 143 4.41 -0.21 6.02
CA ALA A 143 5.49 -1.16 6.28
C ALA A 143 6.36 -0.72 7.48
N ALA A 144 6.71 0.56 7.56
CA ALA A 144 7.43 1.10 8.72
C ALA A 144 6.62 0.96 10.02
N THR A 145 5.31 1.23 9.97
CA THR A 145 4.40 1.02 11.11
C THR A 145 4.39 -0.44 11.57
N ALA A 146 4.35 -1.39 10.64
CA ALA A 146 4.37 -2.81 10.96
C ALA A 146 5.73 -3.30 11.46
N VAL A 147 6.83 -2.75 10.96
CA VAL A 147 8.18 -2.98 11.50
C VAL A 147 8.26 -2.48 12.94
N GLU A 148 7.83 -1.24 13.21
CA GLU A 148 7.80 -0.71 14.58
C GLU A 148 6.97 -1.63 15.49
N ALA A 149 5.77 -2.03 15.06
CA ALA A 149 4.90 -2.92 15.83
C ALA A 149 5.55 -4.28 16.13
N ALA A 150 6.23 -4.89 15.14
CA ALA A 150 6.93 -6.16 15.29
C ALA A 150 8.15 -6.05 16.24
N ASP A 151 8.83 -4.91 16.22
CA ASP A 151 10.01 -4.65 17.05
C ASP A 151 9.65 -4.16 18.47
N GLY A 152 8.35 -4.02 18.78
CA GLY A 152 7.88 -3.49 20.06
C GLY A 152 8.01 -1.96 20.21
N ASN A 153 8.35 -1.26 19.13
CA ASN A 153 8.40 0.20 19.07
C ASN A 153 7.01 0.77 18.75
N ARG A 154 6.68 1.92 19.34
CA ARG A 154 5.40 2.61 19.11
C ARG A 154 5.58 4.11 19.01
N SER A 155 5.99 4.59 17.84
CA SER A 155 6.00 6.04 17.57
C SER A 155 4.59 6.61 17.73
N ARG A 156 4.47 7.81 18.28
CA ARG A 156 3.15 8.43 18.47
C ARG A 156 2.76 9.25 17.25
N PHE A 157 1.77 8.77 16.50
CA PHE A 157 1.17 9.46 15.37
C PHE A 157 -0.27 8.99 15.16
N ARG A 158 -1.05 9.81 14.45
CA ARG A 158 -2.40 9.46 13.99
C ARG A 158 -2.36 9.09 12.52
N LEU A 159 -3.21 8.14 12.15
CA LEU A 159 -3.37 7.70 10.78
C LEU A 159 -4.76 8.08 10.26
N THR A 160 -4.81 8.91 9.23
CA THR A 160 -6.05 9.18 8.49
C THR A 160 -6.22 8.16 7.36
N VAL A 161 -7.27 7.38 7.39
CA VAL A 161 -7.57 6.36 6.37
C VAL A 161 -8.73 6.83 5.51
N ARG A 162 -8.48 7.03 4.21
CA ARG A 162 -9.52 7.22 3.20
C ARG A 162 -9.86 5.87 2.59
N THR A 163 -11.09 5.41 2.79
CA THR A 163 -11.50 4.06 2.42
C THR A 163 -12.52 4.08 1.29
N ALA A 164 -12.23 3.35 0.21
CA ALA A 164 -13.18 2.99 -0.82
C ALA A 164 -13.83 1.63 -0.48
N ALA A 165 -15.16 1.61 -0.37
CA ALA A 165 -15.90 0.38 -0.10
C ALA A 165 -16.14 -0.45 -1.38
N PHE A 166 -15.95 -1.75 -1.26
CA PHE A 166 -16.23 -2.78 -2.26
C PHE A 166 -17.18 -3.82 -1.68
N ASP A 167 -18.05 -4.35 -2.52
CA ASP A 167 -19.01 -5.37 -2.13
C ASP A 167 -18.34 -6.74 -1.99
N SER A 168 -18.96 -7.64 -1.22
CA SER A 168 -18.44 -9.00 -1.02
C SER A 168 -18.27 -9.79 -2.32
N SER A 169 -19.09 -9.52 -3.34
CA SER A 169 -18.95 -10.08 -4.69
C SER A 169 -17.69 -9.64 -5.42
N GLU A 170 -17.07 -8.55 -4.99
CA GLU A 170 -15.85 -7.99 -5.58
C GLU A 170 -14.59 -8.42 -4.83
N ARG A 171 -14.68 -9.31 -3.83
CA ARG A 171 -13.51 -9.75 -3.05
C ARG A 171 -12.40 -10.30 -3.94
N ALA A 172 -12.76 -11.11 -4.95
CA ALA A 172 -11.80 -11.71 -5.88
C ALA A 172 -10.99 -10.66 -6.65
N LEU A 173 -11.60 -9.51 -7.00
CA LEU A 173 -10.93 -8.39 -7.65
C LEU A 173 -9.82 -7.81 -6.75
N LEU A 174 -10.08 -7.68 -5.45
CA LEU A 174 -9.12 -7.13 -4.49
C LEU A 174 -7.99 -8.13 -4.19
N GLU A 175 -8.32 -9.42 -4.12
CA GLU A 175 -7.32 -10.49 -3.97
C GLU A 175 -6.42 -10.56 -5.21
N GLU A 176 -6.99 -10.42 -6.41
CA GLU A 176 -6.23 -10.32 -7.65
C GLU A 176 -5.32 -9.08 -7.66
N PHE A 177 -5.84 -7.92 -7.25
CA PHE A 177 -5.04 -6.71 -7.08
C PHE A 177 -3.87 -6.89 -6.11
N CYS A 178 -4.01 -7.76 -5.08
CA CYS A 178 -2.90 -8.12 -4.19
C CYS A 178 -1.87 -9.05 -4.85
N ARG A 179 -2.28 -9.97 -5.74
CA ARG A 179 -1.37 -10.91 -6.42
C ARG A 179 -0.60 -10.26 -7.54
N GLU A 180 -1.33 -9.66 -8.46
CA GLU A 180 -0.81 -9.23 -9.74
C GLU A 180 -0.88 -7.72 -9.86
N ARG A 181 0.30 -7.13 -10.05
CA ARG A 181 0.42 -5.94 -10.87
C ARG A 181 1.67 -6.03 -11.72
N ALA A 182 1.51 -6.54 -12.93
CA ALA A 182 2.49 -6.35 -13.97
C ALA A 182 2.46 -4.86 -14.36
N ALA A 183 3.64 -4.26 -14.41
CA ALA A 183 3.92 -2.90 -14.83
C ALA A 183 2.90 -2.28 -15.81
N VAL A 184 2.29 -1.16 -15.41
CA VAL A 184 1.90 -0.15 -16.41
C VAL A 184 3.18 0.63 -16.73
N ILE A 185 4.05 0.02 -17.53
CA ILE A 185 5.07 0.73 -18.29
C ILE A 185 4.50 0.75 -19.71
N LYS A 186 4.18 1.93 -20.23
CA LYS A 186 3.99 2.06 -21.67
C LYS A 186 5.33 1.68 -22.31
N LYS A 187 5.35 0.59 -23.07
CA LYS A 187 6.47 0.29 -23.98
C LYS A 187 6.49 1.33 -25.10
#